data_AF-A0A1F4KL33-F1
#
_entry.id   AF-A0A1F4KL33-F1
#
_cell.length_a   1.000
_cell.length_b   1.000
_cell.length_c   1.000
_cell.angle_alpha   90.00
_cell.angle_beta   90.00
_cell.angle_gamma   90.00
#
_symmetry.space_group_name_H-M   'P 1'
#
loop_
_entity.id
_entity.type
_entity.pdbx_description
1 polymer ?
#
loop_
_entity_poly.entity_id
_entity_poly.type
_entity_poly.pdbx_seq_one_letter_code
_entity_poly.pdbx_strand_id
1 'polypeptide(L)'
;MPQKVSQVDTLPVSWPIVSIAAEILNSWPTGISSFLKRLHAQGCVDQKGKLPKAFGGFYSALYRGFKEVEFDFLRTAFENYVAEHWAGAIGKRNRRLDIRVLNSLAWIPANHACQILGVSRRRLNGLIEKERLQADRRITAGNRIFIVVKRSEVQNLALTLDDGVPLSDVARRLGFKKQRLLSLLPIICPQAEKLGEQGCPWAIPITWLEGWEAQIQSYTCVALVDSESVSLGHLLRYWPWTDGQIGHLLTDILNSKIVPVGRLESINGIGSLILETSQLKTWFSGKQKVPCSELTIPEVSLRIGVKQEVAYALVRIGLLQTAMRKIGRRTEQRVPTDALKNFERQYVFGRDIAQTLGRSSRSITAFLASEGVEPIAGPAINKCRQILFERDSVSRCLFRNGLTAVELVAPLPVTGEGR
;
A
#
# COMPACT_ATOMS: atom_id res chain seq x y z
N MET A 1 39.08 31.57 38.37
CA MET A 1 40.48 31.35 38.75
C MET A 1 41.03 30.27 37.85
N PRO A 2 42.12 30.50 37.10
CA PRO A 2 42.88 29.38 36.53
C PRO A 2 43.23 28.46 37.70
N GLN A 3 43.07 27.15 37.53
CA GLN A 3 43.38 26.19 38.59
C GLN A 3 44.84 26.40 38.98
N LYS A 4 45.10 26.89 40.20
CA LYS A 4 46.45 27.04 40.72
C LYS A 4 47.04 25.63 40.82
N VAL A 5 47.80 25.25 39.80
CA VAL A 5 48.68 24.10 39.88
C VAL A 5 49.76 24.49 40.90
N SER A 6 49.91 23.73 41.98
CA SER A 6 50.96 23.97 42.96
C SER A 6 52.32 23.68 42.33
N GLN A 7 53.34 24.50 42.62
CA GLN A 7 54.73 24.30 42.17
C GLN A 7 54.97 24.43 40.64
N VAL A 8 54.17 25.25 39.93
CA VAL A 8 54.40 25.56 38.49
C VAL A 8 55.81 26.08 38.22
N ASP A 9 56.43 26.75 39.19
CA ASP A 9 57.78 27.31 39.06
C ASP A 9 58.88 26.24 39.09
N THR A 10 58.54 24.96 39.33
CA THR A 10 59.48 23.85 39.32
C THR A 10 59.51 23.18 37.94
N LEU A 11 60.73 22.98 37.40
CA LEU A 11 60.98 22.30 36.11
C LEU A 11 60.23 20.97 35.92
N PRO A 12 60.11 20.08 36.93
CA PRO A 12 59.40 18.81 36.79
C PRO A 12 57.90 18.95 36.51
N VAL A 13 57.30 20.07 36.93
CA VAL A 13 55.85 20.33 36.80
C VAL A 13 55.55 21.19 35.58
N SER A 14 56.38 22.20 35.27
CA SER A 14 56.19 23.08 34.11
C SER A 14 56.50 22.39 32.79
N TRP A 15 57.56 21.58 32.72
CA TRP A 15 58.01 20.97 31.47
C TRP A 15 56.95 20.09 30.79
N PRO A 16 56.24 19.18 31.50
CA PRO A 16 55.18 18.38 30.87
C PRO A 16 54.00 19.24 30.38
N ILE A 17 53.61 20.27 31.13
CA ILE A 17 52.49 21.15 30.78
C ILE A 17 52.81 21.93 29.51
N VAL A 18 54.01 22.53 29.45
CA VAL A 18 54.47 23.30 28.28
C VAL A 18 54.66 22.38 27.07
N SER A 19 55.18 21.17 27.27
CA SER A 19 55.36 20.20 26.18
C SER A 19 54.03 19.78 25.55
N ILE A 20 53.02 19.47 26.37
CA ILE A 20 51.67 19.12 25.90
C ILE A 20 51.01 20.31 25.20
N ALA A 21 51.16 21.53 25.74
CA ALA A 21 50.65 22.74 25.10
C ALA A 21 51.32 22.99 23.74
N ALA A 22 52.64 22.84 23.66
CA ALA A 22 53.40 22.98 22.43
C ALA A 22 52.99 21.93 21.39
N GLU A 23 52.79 20.67 21.78
CA GLU A 23 52.32 19.61 20.88
C GLU A 23 50.92 19.92 20.31
N ILE A 24 50.00 20.41 21.14
CA ILE A 24 48.65 20.80 20.73
C ILE A 24 48.69 21.96 19.73
N LEU A 25 49.54 22.97 19.98
CA LEU A 25 49.68 24.14 19.12
C LEU A 25 50.43 23.83 17.82
N ASN A 26 51.48 23.00 17.87
CA ASN A 26 52.23 22.58 16.69
C ASN A 26 51.39 21.72 15.75
N SER A 27 50.44 20.95 16.29
CA SER A 27 49.52 20.12 15.50
C SER A 27 48.18 20.81 15.25
N TRP A 28 48.11 22.15 15.32
CA TRP A 28 46.85 22.85 15.15
C TRP A 28 46.27 22.70 13.73
N PRO A 29 44.95 22.47 13.54
CA PRO A 29 43.88 22.35 14.54
C PRO A 29 43.58 20.91 15.00
N THR A 30 44.28 19.89 14.51
CA THR A 30 44.00 18.48 14.85
C THR A 30 44.41 18.13 16.28
N GLY A 31 45.44 18.80 16.81
CA GLY A 31 45.92 18.66 18.18
C GLY A 31 44.86 19.03 19.22
N ILE A 32 44.19 20.17 19.03
CA ILE A 32 43.12 20.59 19.95
C ILE A 32 41.90 19.68 19.86
N SER A 33 41.50 19.25 18.65
CA SER A 33 40.39 18.31 18.46
C SER A 33 40.65 16.96 19.15
N SER A 34 41.89 16.46 19.06
CA SER A 34 42.32 15.23 19.73
C SER A 34 42.31 15.38 21.25
N PHE A 35 42.77 16.54 21.75
CA PHE A 35 42.72 16.87 23.18
C PHE A 35 41.26 16.94 23.68
N LEU A 36 40.37 17.63 22.98
CA LEU A 36 38.95 17.72 23.33
C LEU A 36 38.26 16.35 23.28
N LYS A 37 38.61 15.50 22.32
CA LYS A 37 38.14 14.11 22.24
C LYS A 37 38.56 13.30 23.45
N ARG A 38 39.82 13.42 23.90
CA ARG A 38 40.30 12.74 25.13
C ARG A 38 39.56 13.25 26.37
N LEU A 39 39.39 14.56 26.53
CA LEU A 39 38.63 15.14 27.63
C LEU A 39 37.17 14.65 27.64
N HIS A 40 36.53 14.63 26.48
CA HIS A 40 35.15 14.16 26.35
C HIS A 40 35.03 12.66 26.66
N ALA A 41 36.02 11.84 26.28
CA ALA A 41 36.05 10.41 26.58
C ALA A 41 36.26 10.12 28.09
N GLN A 42 37.04 10.94 28.78
CA GLN A 42 37.29 10.84 30.23
C GLN A 42 36.09 11.27 31.09
N GLY A 43 35.12 12.00 30.51
CA GLY A 43 33.87 12.35 31.20
C GLY A 43 32.99 11.12 31.47
N CYS A 44 32.49 10.99 32.71
CA CYS A 44 31.60 9.91 33.12
C CYS A 44 30.31 9.87 32.27
N VAL A 45 29.85 8.67 31.89
CA VAL A 45 28.75 8.44 30.92
C VAL A 45 27.46 9.19 31.30
N ASP A 46 27.10 9.21 32.57
CA ASP A 46 25.90 9.89 33.08
C ASP A 46 25.99 11.44 33.03
N GLN A 47 27.17 11.98 32.77
CA GLN A 47 27.46 13.41 32.83
C GLN A 47 27.66 14.06 31.45
N LYS A 48 27.67 13.26 30.37
CA LYS A 48 27.90 13.69 28.98
C LYS A 48 26.79 14.57 28.38
N GLY A 49 25.71 14.84 29.14
CA GLY A 49 24.59 15.66 28.69
C GLY A 49 24.81 17.18 28.76
N LYS A 50 25.82 17.67 29.49
CA LYS A 50 26.06 19.12 29.71
C LYS A 50 27.52 19.48 29.43
N LEU A 51 27.77 20.51 28.60
CA LEU A 51 29.12 20.97 28.25
C LEU A 51 30.02 21.26 29.47
N PRO A 52 29.57 21.98 30.52
CA PRO A 52 30.41 22.24 31.68
C PRO A 52 30.81 20.98 32.45
N LYS A 53 30.00 19.91 32.36
CA LYS A 53 30.30 18.63 33.02
C LYS A 53 31.19 17.74 32.16
N ALA A 54 31.02 17.77 30.84
CA ALA A 54 31.83 16.97 29.92
C ALA A 54 33.26 17.50 29.75
N PHE A 55 33.45 18.82 29.79
CA PHE A 55 34.76 19.45 29.62
C PHE A 55 35.29 20.09 30.92
N GLY A 56 34.53 20.01 32.02
CA GLY A 56 34.97 20.34 33.38
C GLY A 56 35.69 21.68 33.52
N GLY A 57 36.90 21.62 34.09
CA GLY A 57 37.77 22.77 34.34
C GLY A 57 38.15 23.53 33.07
N PHE A 58 38.35 22.83 31.96
CA PHE A 58 38.70 23.44 30.67
C PHE A 58 37.62 24.40 30.17
N TYR A 59 36.34 23.99 30.20
CA TYR A 59 35.22 24.85 29.81
C TYR A 59 35.12 26.11 30.68
N SER A 60 35.38 25.97 31.98
CA SER A 60 35.37 27.12 32.89
C SER A 60 36.54 28.06 32.65
N ALA A 61 37.74 27.53 32.38
CA ALA A 61 38.92 28.31 32.06
C ALA A 61 38.73 29.07 30.74
N LEU A 62 38.25 28.39 29.70
CA LEU A 62 38.05 28.96 28.37
C LEU A 62 37.12 30.20 28.39
N TYR A 63 35.98 30.13 29.07
CA TYR A 63 34.99 31.21 29.04
C TYR A 63 35.07 32.20 30.22
N ARG A 64 35.78 31.87 31.31
CA ARG A 64 35.97 32.81 32.44
C ARG A 64 37.38 33.37 32.55
N GLY A 65 38.40 32.62 32.14
CA GLY A 65 39.82 32.94 32.30
C GLY A 65 40.49 33.50 31.05
N PHE A 66 39.99 33.14 29.86
CA PHE A 66 40.52 33.62 28.57
C PHE A 66 39.42 34.37 27.83
N LYS A 67 39.13 35.62 28.22
CA LYS A 67 38.04 36.42 27.63
C LYS A 67 38.52 37.35 26.52
N GLU A 68 39.81 37.58 26.47
CA GLU A 68 40.46 38.51 25.57
C GLU A 68 40.39 37.99 24.12
N VAL A 69 40.54 38.90 23.15
CA VAL A 69 40.32 38.63 21.72
C VAL A 69 41.43 37.74 21.16
N GLU A 70 42.62 37.81 21.73
CA GLU A 70 43.81 37.05 21.38
C GLU A 70 43.58 35.54 21.58
N PHE A 71 42.65 35.15 22.46
CA PHE A 71 42.29 33.75 22.71
C PHE A 71 41.05 33.30 21.93
N ASP A 72 40.53 34.09 20.99
CA ASP A 72 39.31 33.77 20.26
C ASP A 72 39.47 32.55 19.34
N PHE A 73 40.69 32.30 18.86
CA PHE A 73 41.00 31.09 18.08
C PHE A 73 40.75 29.80 18.88
N LEU A 74 41.00 29.81 20.20
CA LEU A 74 40.72 28.67 21.09
C LEU A 74 39.22 28.46 21.27
N ARG A 75 38.46 29.55 21.43
CA ARG A 75 36.99 29.50 21.53
C ARG A 75 36.38 28.98 20.24
N THR A 76 36.83 29.52 19.10
CA THR A 76 36.40 29.11 17.76
C THR A 76 36.65 27.62 17.51
N ALA A 77 37.86 27.11 17.83
CA ALA A 77 38.15 25.69 17.64
C ALA A 77 37.33 24.78 18.56
N PHE A 78 37.12 25.20 19.82
CA PHE A 78 36.23 24.48 20.72
C PHE A 78 34.79 24.46 20.20
N GLU A 79 34.30 25.59 19.71
CA GLU A 79 32.95 25.73 19.16
C GLU A 79 32.75 24.89 17.90
N ASN A 80 33.74 24.85 17.00
CA ASN A 80 33.74 23.98 15.82
C ASN A 80 33.72 22.50 16.22
N TYR A 81 34.54 22.10 17.20
CA TYR A 81 34.54 20.73 17.72
C TYR A 81 33.17 20.36 18.30
N VAL A 82 32.56 21.26 19.08
CA VAL A 82 31.21 21.07 19.65
C VAL A 82 30.17 20.98 18.53
N ALA A 83 30.21 21.86 17.53
CA ALA A 83 29.29 21.84 16.40
C ALA A 83 29.27 20.47 15.71
N GLU A 84 30.44 19.87 15.51
CA GLU A 84 30.58 18.63 14.76
C GLU A 84 30.32 17.36 15.60
N HIS A 85 30.78 17.31 16.84
CA HIS A 85 30.85 16.06 17.61
C HIS A 85 29.87 15.97 18.79
N TRP A 86 29.20 17.08 19.15
CA TRP A 86 28.41 17.10 20.37
C TRP A 86 26.97 16.58 20.16
N ALA A 87 26.70 15.39 20.70
CA ALA A 87 25.37 14.78 20.75
C ALA A 87 24.60 15.04 22.07
N GLY A 88 25.08 15.96 22.93
CA GLY A 88 24.43 16.30 24.20
C GLY A 88 23.40 17.44 24.10
N ALA A 89 22.72 17.74 25.21
CA ALA A 89 21.71 18.80 25.23
C ALA A 89 22.37 20.18 25.11
N ILE A 90 22.16 20.84 23.97
CA ILE A 90 22.45 22.26 23.79
C ILE A 90 21.14 22.98 23.52
N GLY A 91 20.91 24.07 24.24
CA GLY A 91 19.74 24.92 24.02
C GLY A 91 20.01 26.32 24.54
N LYS A 92 18.97 27.17 24.54
CA LYS A 92 19.02 28.60 24.93
C LYS A 92 19.58 28.87 26.34
N ARG A 93 19.77 27.84 27.17
CA ARG A 93 20.40 27.93 28.50
C ARG A 93 21.93 28.06 28.42
N ASN A 94 22.56 27.63 27.34
CA ASN A 94 24.00 27.77 27.11
C ASN A 94 24.31 29.14 26.50
N ARG A 95 24.13 30.21 27.29
CA ARG A 95 24.29 31.61 26.85
C ARG A 95 25.70 32.00 26.39
N ARG A 96 26.68 31.12 26.56
CA ARG A 96 28.09 31.35 26.23
C ARG A 96 28.48 30.89 24.83
N LEU A 97 27.60 30.16 24.15
CA LEU A 97 27.81 29.75 22.76
C LEU A 97 27.11 30.75 21.85
N ASP A 98 27.80 31.17 20.80
CA ASP A 98 27.22 31.99 19.74
C ASP A 98 26.05 31.24 19.05
N ILE A 99 25.02 31.98 18.62
CA ILE A 99 23.89 31.45 17.88
C ILE A 99 24.32 30.77 16.58
N ARG A 100 25.45 31.22 15.98
CA ARG A 100 26.04 30.60 14.79
C ARG A 100 26.41 29.13 15.01
N VAL A 101 26.95 28.82 16.19
CA VAL A 101 27.31 27.45 16.58
C VAL A 101 26.07 26.58 16.78
N LEU A 102 24.99 27.15 17.34
CA LEU A 102 23.72 26.43 17.50
C LEU A 102 23.12 26.00 16.15
N ASN A 103 23.30 26.82 15.12
CA ASN A 103 22.80 26.55 13.78
C ASN A 103 23.66 25.53 13.01
N SER A 104 24.97 25.45 13.32
CA SER A 104 25.91 24.51 12.70
C SER A 104 26.00 23.15 13.40
N LEU A 105 25.21 22.90 14.45
CA LEU A 105 25.20 21.62 15.15
C LEU A 105 24.86 20.46 14.20
N ALA A 106 25.79 19.52 14.12
CA ALA A 106 25.65 18.27 13.37
C ALA A 106 24.61 17.34 14.00
N TRP A 107 24.34 17.46 15.30
CA TRP A 107 23.33 16.68 16.01
C TRP A 107 22.19 17.57 16.48
N ILE A 108 20.97 17.25 16.07
CA ILE A 108 19.76 18.01 16.43
C ILE A 108 18.82 17.17 17.30
N PRO A 109 18.07 17.80 18.23
CA PRO A 109 17.06 17.12 18.99
C PRO A 109 15.99 16.52 18.09
N ALA A 110 15.54 15.31 18.41
CA ALA A 110 14.59 14.60 17.58
C ALA A 110 13.24 15.34 17.39
N ASN A 111 12.82 16.24 18.29
CA ASN A 111 11.65 17.10 18.05
C ASN A 111 11.88 18.13 16.94
N HIS A 112 13.09 18.68 16.85
CA HIS A 112 13.47 19.60 15.80
C HIS A 112 13.59 18.86 14.46
N ALA A 113 14.14 17.63 14.47
CA ALA A 113 14.16 16.78 13.29
C ALA A 113 12.75 16.42 12.79
N CYS A 114 11.80 16.15 13.69
CA CYS A 114 10.40 15.96 13.32
C CYS A 114 9.81 17.19 12.61
N GLN A 115 10.14 18.40 13.06
CA GLN A 115 9.69 19.64 12.44
C GLN A 115 10.28 19.82 11.04
N ILE A 116 11.59 19.58 10.87
CA ILE A 116 12.28 19.68 9.58
C ILE A 116 11.71 18.67 8.57
N LEU A 117 11.43 17.45 9.00
CA LEU A 117 10.91 16.39 8.12
C LEU A 117 9.39 16.45 7.95
N GLY A 118 8.66 17.25 8.74
CA GLY A 118 7.19 17.22 8.78
C GLY A 118 6.61 15.89 9.26
N VAL A 119 7.32 15.15 10.14
CA VAL A 119 6.94 13.78 10.55
C VAL A 119 6.59 13.66 12.03
N SER A 120 5.75 12.68 12.36
CA SER A 120 5.44 12.36 13.76
C SER A 120 6.64 11.72 14.46
N ARG A 121 6.68 11.82 15.80
CA ARG A 121 7.74 11.22 16.61
C ARG A 121 7.86 9.70 16.43
N ARG A 122 6.73 9.01 16.22
CA ARG A 122 6.69 7.58 15.92
C ARG A 122 7.35 7.27 14.58
N ARG A 123 7.12 8.10 13.54
CA ARG A 123 7.77 7.96 12.22
C ARG A 123 9.27 8.16 12.30
N LEU A 124 9.73 9.17 13.06
CA LEU A 124 11.16 9.39 13.27
C LEU A 124 11.83 8.18 13.97
N ASN A 125 11.19 7.60 14.99
CA ASN A 125 11.71 6.40 15.66
C ASN A 125 11.82 5.21 14.69
N GLY A 126 10.83 5.00 13.81
CA GLY A 126 10.90 3.94 12.80
C GLY A 126 12.01 4.16 11.76
N LEU A 127 12.33 5.40 11.41
CA LEU A 127 13.49 5.72 10.54
C LEU A 127 14.82 5.40 11.23
N ILE A 128 14.90 5.60 12.54
CA ILE A 128 16.06 5.26 13.35
C ILE A 128 16.20 3.73 13.48
N GLU A 129 15.10 3.01 13.72
CA GLU A 129 15.10 1.54 13.83
C GLU A 129 15.50 0.85 12.52
N LYS A 130 15.16 1.44 11.38
CA LYS A 130 15.58 0.97 10.04
C LYS A 130 16.96 1.48 9.62
N GLU A 131 17.74 2.06 10.54
CA GLU A 131 19.08 2.61 10.29
C GLU A 131 19.16 3.66 9.18
N ARG A 132 18.03 4.28 8.80
CA ARG A 132 18.01 5.38 7.81
C ARG A 132 18.43 6.73 8.42
N LEU A 133 18.42 6.82 9.74
CA LEU A 133 18.90 7.97 10.49
C LEU A 133 19.80 7.50 11.63
N GLN A 134 21.02 8.00 11.68
CA GLN A 134 21.90 7.82 12.82
C GLN A 134 21.38 8.64 14.00
N ALA A 135 21.18 7.94 15.12
CA ALA A 135 20.68 8.53 16.36
C ALA A 135 21.54 8.14 17.55
N ASP A 136 21.69 9.07 18.50
CA ASP A 136 22.22 8.79 19.84
C ASP A 136 21.07 8.90 20.85
N ARG A 137 20.97 7.90 21.74
CA ARG A 137 19.90 7.77 22.74
C ARG A 137 20.51 7.83 24.13
N ARG A 138 19.95 8.69 24.99
CA ARG A 138 20.42 8.86 26.36
C ARG A 138 19.26 8.81 27.34
N ILE A 139 19.42 8.03 28.40
CA ILE A 139 18.45 7.95 29.48
C ILE A 139 18.94 8.86 30.61
N THR A 140 18.11 9.81 31.02
CA THR A 140 18.41 10.67 32.18
C THR A 140 18.09 9.91 33.47
N ALA A 141 18.71 10.28 34.59
CA ALA A 141 18.44 9.71 35.92
C ALA A 141 16.95 9.64 36.32
N GLY A 142 16.08 10.50 35.75
CA GLY A 142 14.63 10.44 35.90
C GLY A 142 13.88 9.61 34.84
N ASN A 143 14.53 8.60 34.26
CA ASN A 143 14.02 7.71 33.21
C ASN A 143 13.51 8.40 31.93
N ARG A 144 13.96 9.62 31.65
CA ARG A 144 13.61 10.37 30.42
C ARG A 144 14.57 10.05 29.30
N ILE A 145 14.05 9.64 28.15
CA ILE A 145 14.83 9.32 26.96
C ILE A 145 15.02 10.58 26.10
N PHE A 146 16.26 11.02 25.96
CA PHE A 146 16.69 12.03 24.99
C PHE A 146 17.22 11.35 23.75
N ILE A 147 16.73 11.78 22.58
CA ILE A 147 17.19 11.30 21.28
C ILE A 147 17.66 12.49 20.48
N VAL A 148 18.86 12.40 19.93
CA VAL A 148 19.40 13.32 18.93
C VAL A 148 19.72 12.56 17.66
N VAL A 149 19.62 13.24 16.52
CA VAL A 149 19.84 12.67 15.18
C VAL A 149 20.77 13.56 14.37
N LYS A 150 21.49 12.98 13.41
CA LYS A 150 22.36 13.74 12.51
C LYS A 150 21.57 14.67 11.59
N ARG A 151 21.91 15.96 11.61
CA ARG A 151 21.26 17.02 10.82
C ARG A 151 21.40 16.80 9.32
N SER A 152 22.60 16.44 8.85
CA SER A 152 22.86 16.22 7.42
C SER A 152 21.97 15.11 6.84
N GLU A 153 21.82 14.01 7.57
CA GLU A 153 20.96 12.89 7.17
C GLU A 153 19.49 13.29 7.20
N VAL A 154 19.05 14.06 8.19
CA VAL A 154 17.69 14.63 8.25
C VAL A 154 17.43 15.54 7.05
N GLN A 155 18.38 16.39 6.67
CA GLN A 155 18.24 17.27 5.51
C GLN A 155 18.21 16.47 4.18
N ASN A 156 19.09 15.47 4.02
CA ASN A 156 19.08 14.59 2.85
C ASN A 156 17.78 13.77 2.76
N LEU A 157 17.25 13.33 3.90
CA LEU A 157 15.96 12.67 3.98
C LEU A 157 14.80 13.62 3.69
N ALA A 158 14.87 14.88 4.11
CA ALA A 158 13.86 15.87 3.76
C ALA A 158 13.80 16.06 2.24
N LEU A 159 14.95 16.17 1.57
CA LEU A 159 15.04 16.27 0.12
C LEU A 159 14.46 15.05 -0.62
N THR A 160 14.64 13.84 -0.08
CA THR A 160 14.09 12.60 -0.68
C THR A 160 12.65 12.32 -0.29
N LEU A 161 12.16 12.88 0.83
CA LEU A 161 10.78 12.75 1.29
C LEU A 161 9.86 13.82 0.73
N ASP A 162 10.39 14.96 0.28
CA ASP A 162 9.62 16.02 -0.40
C ASP A 162 8.95 15.52 -1.69
N ASP A 163 9.44 14.42 -2.27
CA ASP A 163 8.84 13.80 -3.46
C ASP A 163 7.58 12.96 -3.16
N GLY A 164 7.22 12.75 -1.89
CA GLY A 164 6.17 11.81 -1.48
C GLY A 164 4.88 12.47 -0.97
N VAL A 165 3.82 12.46 -1.78
CA VAL A 165 2.49 12.95 -1.38
C VAL A 165 1.79 11.92 -0.49
N PRO A 166 1.17 12.33 0.63
CA PRO A 166 0.48 11.40 1.53
C PRO A 166 -0.78 10.81 0.88
N LEU A 167 -1.06 9.53 1.19
CA LEU A 167 -2.21 8.77 0.69
C LEU A 167 -3.55 9.52 0.71
N SER A 168 -3.82 10.31 1.76
CA SER A 168 -5.07 11.07 1.89
C SER A 168 -5.22 12.15 0.83
N ASP A 169 -4.13 12.85 0.51
CA ASP A 169 -4.14 13.90 -0.50
C ASP A 169 -4.24 13.32 -1.89
N VAL A 170 -3.51 12.24 -2.17
CA VAL A 170 -3.62 11.49 -3.43
C VAL A 170 -5.06 10.96 -3.62
N ALA A 171 -5.64 10.35 -2.59
CA ALA A 171 -7.01 9.84 -2.66
C ALA A 171 -8.03 10.94 -2.95
N ARG A 172 -7.88 12.10 -2.30
CA ARG A 172 -8.75 13.26 -2.52
C ARG A 172 -8.62 13.82 -3.94
N ARG A 173 -7.39 14.00 -4.44
CA ARG A 173 -7.12 14.56 -5.78
C ARG A 173 -7.57 13.64 -6.91
N LEU A 174 -7.34 12.34 -6.78
CA LEU A 174 -7.74 11.35 -7.79
C LEU A 174 -9.21 10.86 -7.66
N GLY A 175 -9.92 11.27 -6.60
CA GLY A 175 -11.32 10.90 -6.40
C GLY A 175 -11.55 9.48 -5.84
N PHE A 176 -10.58 8.90 -5.15
CA PHE A 176 -10.70 7.59 -4.50
C PHE A 176 -11.10 7.68 -3.03
N LYS A 177 -11.81 6.65 -2.54
CA LYS A 177 -11.85 6.37 -1.10
C LYS A 177 -10.48 5.88 -0.63
N LYS A 178 -9.96 6.40 0.48
CA LYS A 178 -8.64 6.06 1.05
C LYS A 178 -8.38 4.55 1.13
N GLN A 179 -9.36 3.76 1.59
CA GLN A 179 -9.25 2.30 1.70
C GLN A 179 -9.11 1.59 0.34
N ARG A 180 -9.77 2.09 -0.70
CA ARG A 180 -9.71 1.52 -2.05
C ARG A 180 -8.39 1.87 -2.74
N LEU A 181 -7.94 3.13 -2.62
CA LEU A 181 -6.62 3.50 -3.13
C LEU A 181 -5.52 2.66 -2.48
N LEU A 182 -5.64 2.41 -1.17
CA LEU A 182 -4.71 1.55 -0.44
C LEU A 182 -4.63 0.12 -1.00
N SER A 183 -5.76 -0.48 -1.38
CA SER A 183 -5.77 -1.84 -1.94
C SER A 183 -5.29 -1.90 -3.40
N LEU A 184 -5.44 -0.81 -4.15
CA LEU A 184 -5.00 -0.71 -5.55
C LEU A 184 -3.53 -0.33 -5.70
N LEU A 185 -2.98 0.43 -4.74
CA LEU A 185 -1.61 0.96 -4.75
C LEU A 185 -0.54 -0.05 -5.19
N PRO A 186 -0.50 -1.30 -4.67
CA PRO A 186 0.50 -2.29 -5.07
C PRO A 186 0.48 -2.64 -6.57
N ILE A 187 -0.65 -2.42 -7.24
CA ILE A 187 -0.84 -2.75 -8.66
C ILE A 187 -0.59 -1.51 -9.54
N ILE A 188 -1.08 -0.35 -9.13
CA ILE A 188 -1.11 0.87 -9.96
C ILE A 188 0.10 1.78 -9.74
N CYS A 189 0.77 1.68 -8.59
CA CYS A 189 1.97 2.47 -8.26
C CYS A 189 2.97 1.60 -7.50
N PRO A 190 3.74 0.74 -8.21
CA PRO A 190 4.73 -0.13 -7.57
C PRO A 190 5.83 0.63 -6.81
N GLN A 191 6.04 1.90 -7.16
CA GLN A 191 7.01 2.81 -6.56
C GLN A 191 6.52 3.44 -5.25
N ALA A 192 5.26 3.24 -4.87
CA ALA A 192 4.75 3.77 -3.62
C ALA A 192 5.36 3.00 -2.44
N GLU A 193 5.96 3.72 -1.50
CA GLU A 193 6.64 3.12 -0.37
C GLU A 193 5.86 3.27 0.92
N LYS A 194 5.77 2.16 1.66
CA LYS A 194 5.31 2.19 3.03
C LYS A 194 6.47 2.60 3.94
N LEU A 195 6.40 3.82 4.46
CA LEU A 195 7.48 4.46 5.23
C LEU A 195 7.73 3.87 6.64
N GLY A 196 7.12 2.73 6.99
CA GLY A 196 7.24 2.11 8.32
C GLY A 196 6.28 0.93 8.52
N GLU A 197 6.17 0.48 9.77
CA GLU A 197 5.27 -0.62 10.17
C GLU A 197 3.79 -0.18 10.23
N GLN A 198 2.93 -0.97 10.90
CA GLN A 198 1.48 -0.74 10.98
C GLN A 198 1.15 0.72 11.37
N GLY A 199 0.25 1.34 10.60
CA GLY A 199 -0.22 2.71 10.83
C GLY A 199 0.65 3.83 10.22
N CYS A 200 1.80 3.52 9.62
CA CYS A 200 2.60 4.52 8.92
C CYS A 200 1.94 4.97 7.60
N PRO A 201 2.03 6.27 7.24
CA PRO A 201 1.51 6.80 5.98
C PRO A 201 2.31 6.25 4.79
N TRP A 202 1.65 6.10 3.64
CA TRP A 202 2.31 5.81 2.37
C TRP A 202 2.90 7.10 1.80
N ALA A 203 4.13 7.00 1.29
CA ALA A 203 4.70 7.98 0.37
C ALA A 203 4.39 7.55 -1.05
N ILE A 204 3.70 8.41 -1.79
CA ILE A 204 3.36 8.20 -3.19
C ILE A 204 4.11 9.25 -4.00
N PRO A 205 4.89 8.88 -5.03
CA PRO A 205 5.63 9.85 -5.84
C PRO A 205 4.72 10.95 -6.40
N ILE A 206 5.11 12.21 -6.22
CA ILE A 206 4.37 13.37 -6.73
C ILE A 206 4.27 13.32 -8.26
N THR A 207 5.32 12.87 -8.94
CA THR A 207 5.36 12.69 -10.40
C THR A 207 4.31 11.69 -10.89
N TRP A 208 4.03 10.63 -10.12
CA TRP A 208 2.98 9.66 -10.44
C TRP A 208 1.58 10.29 -10.33
N LEU A 209 1.37 11.14 -9.32
CA LEU A 209 0.12 11.87 -9.15
C LEU A 209 -0.07 12.93 -10.24
N GLU A 210 0.96 13.72 -10.52
CA GLU A 210 0.96 14.73 -11.58
C GLU A 210 0.74 14.09 -12.96
N GLY A 211 1.31 12.90 -13.21
CA GLY A 211 1.07 12.14 -14.43
C GLY A 211 -0.41 11.79 -14.63
N TRP A 212 -1.09 11.33 -13.57
CA TRP A 212 -2.54 11.09 -13.63
C TRP A 212 -3.34 12.37 -13.88
N GLU A 213 -3.01 13.47 -13.20
CA GLU A 213 -3.75 14.72 -13.36
C GLU A 213 -3.57 15.31 -14.75
N ALA A 214 -2.34 15.31 -15.27
CA ALA A 214 -2.04 15.75 -16.63
C ALA A 214 -2.78 14.88 -17.66
N GLN A 215 -2.78 13.56 -17.47
CA GLN A 215 -3.51 12.64 -18.35
C GLN A 215 -5.03 12.86 -18.28
N ILE A 216 -5.60 13.08 -17.10
CA ILE A 216 -7.05 13.38 -16.99
C ILE A 216 -7.37 14.70 -17.69
N GLN A 217 -6.55 15.73 -17.48
CA GLN A 217 -6.77 17.05 -18.05
C GLN A 217 -6.62 17.10 -19.58
N SER A 218 -5.86 16.17 -20.18
CA SER A 218 -5.67 16.11 -21.63
C SER A 218 -6.91 15.61 -22.39
N TYR A 219 -7.84 14.93 -21.72
CA TYR A 219 -9.07 14.44 -22.35
C TYR A 219 -10.13 15.55 -22.49
N THR A 220 -10.86 15.51 -23.62
CA THR A 220 -11.96 16.43 -23.91
C THR A 220 -13.04 16.38 -22.85
N CYS A 221 -13.45 17.54 -22.36
CA CYS A 221 -14.52 17.68 -21.37
C CYS A 221 -15.89 17.61 -22.06
N VAL A 222 -16.77 16.74 -21.56
CA VAL A 222 -18.12 16.55 -22.09
C VAL A 222 -19.13 16.63 -20.95
N ALA A 223 -20.29 17.24 -21.22
CA ALA A 223 -21.35 17.41 -20.22
C ALA A 223 -22.20 16.13 -20.02
N LEU A 224 -22.37 15.33 -21.08
CA LEU A 224 -23.20 14.13 -21.10
C LEU A 224 -22.43 12.95 -21.68
N VAL A 225 -22.72 11.75 -21.17
CA VAL A 225 -22.17 10.50 -21.69
C VAL A 225 -23.13 9.95 -22.74
N ASP A 226 -22.58 9.54 -23.89
CA ASP A 226 -23.34 8.88 -24.95
C ASP A 226 -23.78 7.46 -24.55
N SER A 227 -24.80 6.90 -25.20
CA SER A 227 -25.37 5.59 -24.84
C SER A 227 -24.39 4.42 -24.97
N GLU A 228 -23.38 4.54 -25.84
CA GLU A 228 -22.34 3.54 -26.04
C GLU A 228 -21.12 3.72 -25.11
N SER A 229 -21.15 4.72 -24.24
CA SER A 229 -20.05 5.06 -23.33
C SER A 229 -20.46 4.98 -21.87
N VAL A 230 -19.48 4.80 -20.99
CA VAL A 230 -19.71 4.72 -19.54
C VAL A 230 -18.59 5.42 -18.78
N SER A 231 -18.94 6.15 -17.72
CA SER A 231 -17.94 6.75 -16.85
C SER A 231 -17.28 5.70 -15.95
N LEU A 232 -15.99 5.88 -15.69
CA LEU A 232 -15.24 5.01 -14.80
C LEU A 232 -15.80 5.05 -13.37
N GLY A 233 -16.33 6.19 -12.93
CA GLY A 233 -17.06 6.28 -11.66
C GLY A 233 -18.29 5.39 -11.60
N HIS A 234 -19.04 5.29 -12.70
CA HIS A 234 -20.19 4.38 -12.81
C HIS A 234 -19.73 2.91 -12.78
N LEU A 235 -18.69 2.56 -13.54
CA LEU A 235 -18.10 1.21 -13.51
C LEU A 235 -17.68 0.80 -12.10
N LEU A 236 -16.89 1.64 -11.42
CA LEU A 236 -16.36 1.35 -10.09
C LEU A 236 -17.45 1.24 -9.01
N ARG A 237 -18.63 1.82 -9.24
CA ARG A 237 -19.75 1.82 -8.30
C ARG A 237 -20.70 0.65 -8.51
N TYR A 238 -20.99 0.29 -9.77
CA TYR A 238 -22.07 -0.65 -10.10
C TYR A 238 -21.58 -1.99 -10.63
N TRP A 239 -20.34 -2.09 -11.14
CA TRP A 239 -19.84 -3.34 -11.71
C TRP A 239 -19.11 -4.18 -10.64
N PRO A 240 -19.30 -5.51 -10.61
CA PRO A 240 -18.76 -6.40 -9.57
C PRO A 240 -17.29 -6.76 -9.83
N TRP A 241 -16.38 -5.78 -9.73
CA TRP A 241 -14.97 -5.97 -10.05
C TRP A 241 -14.09 -6.20 -8.81
N THR A 242 -13.08 -7.05 -8.97
CA THR A 242 -12.02 -7.25 -7.96
C THR A 242 -11.01 -6.09 -8.00
N ASP A 243 -10.28 -5.89 -6.88
CA ASP A 243 -9.19 -4.91 -6.84
C ASP A 243 -8.11 -5.20 -7.89
N GLY A 244 -7.87 -6.48 -8.21
CA GLY A 244 -6.98 -6.90 -9.30
C GLY A 244 -7.44 -6.39 -10.66
N GLN A 245 -8.71 -6.63 -11.01
CA GLN A 245 -9.28 -6.19 -12.29
C GLN A 245 -9.25 -4.66 -12.43
N ILE A 246 -9.60 -3.95 -11.37
CA ILE A 246 -9.58 -2.48 -11.35
C ILE A 246 -8.14 -1.97 -11.48
N GLY A 247 -7.21 -2.56 -10.73
CA GLY A 247 -5.80 -2.22 -10.82
C GLY A 247 -5.27 -2.39 -12.24
N HIS A 248 -5.56 -3.52 -12.90
CA HIS A 248 -5.16 -3.75 -14.28
C HIS A 248 -5.80 -2.77 -15.28
N LEU A 249 -7.08 -2.43 -15.12
CA LEU A 249 -7.71 -1.42 -15.96
C LEU A 249 -6.97 -0.09 -15.84
N LEU A 250 -6.74 0.38 -14.61
CA LEU A 250 -6.07 1.65 -14.34
C LEU A 250 -4.63 1.65 -14.88
N THR A 251 -3.90 0.55 -14.72
CA THR A 251 -2.56 0.38 -15.29
C THR A 251 -2.59 0.38 -16.83
N ASP A 252 -3.60 -0.21 -17.46
CA ASP A 252 -3.74 -0.21 -18.91
C ASP A 252 -4.13 1.17 -19.45
N ILE A 253 -4.89 1.97 -18.68
CA ILE A 253 -5.17 3.38 -18.98
C ILE A 253 -3.89 4.22 -18.88
N LEU A 254 -3.10 4.05 -17.82
CA LEU A 254 -1.81 4.73 -17.65
C LEU A 254 -0.85 4.44 -18.80
N ASN A 255 -0.81 3.18 -19.25
CA ASN A 255 0.03 2.74 -20.36
C ASN A 255 -0.60 3.01 -21.74
N SER A 256 -1.70 3.76 -21.81
CA SER A 256 -2.42 4.10 -23.06
C SER A 256 -2.87 2.88 -23.89
N LYS A 257 -3.05 1.71 -23.27
CA LYS A 257 -3.61 0.51 -23.92
C LYS A 257 -5.12 0.58 -24.02
N ILE A 258 -5.74 1.24 -23.05
CA ILE A 258 -7.13 1.69 -23.12
C ILE A 258 -7.10 3.19 -23.07
N VAL A 259 -7.76 3.84 -24.03
CA VAL A 259 -7.79 5.28 -24.15
C VAL A 259 -9.21 5.76 -23.86
N PRO A 260 -9.43 6.49 -22.77
CA PRO A 260 -10.68 7.20 -22.52
C PRO A 260 -11.06 8.12 -23.70
N VAL A 261 -12.34 8.14 -24.03
CA VAL A 261 -12.91 8.98 -25.11
C VAL A 261 -13.05 10.44 -24.65
N GLY A 262 -13.12 10.67 -23.35
CA GLY A 262 -13.28 11.99 -22.77
C GLY A 262 -13.30 11.96 -21.25
N ARG A 263 -13.65 13.10 -20.65
CA ARG A 263 -13.95 13.22 -19.23
C ARG A 263 -15.28 13.93 -19.00
N LEU A 264 -16.01 13.49 -17.97
CA LEU A 264 -17.28 14.09 -17.58
C LEU A 264 -17.05 15.32 -16.71
N GLU A 265 -17.73 16.43 -17.03
CA GLU A 265 -17.60 17.69 -16.28
C GLU A 265 -18.09 17.61 -14.83
N SER A 266 -19.14 16.82 -14.58
CA SER A 266 -19.80 16.74 -13.27
C SER A 266 -19.05 15.92 -12.22
N ILE A 267 -17.97 15.24 -12.60
CA ILE A 267 -17.21 14.34 -11.71
C ILE A 267 -15.73 14.77 -11.72
N ASN A 268 -15.10 14.76 -10.55
CA ASN A 268 -13.68 15.06 -10.41
C ASN A 268 -12.82 13.79 -10.36
N GLY A 269 -11.57 13.91 -10.79
CA GLY A 269 -10.56 12.85 -10.71
C GLY A 269 -10.79 11.72 -11.71
N ILE A 270 -10.30 10.52 -11.37
CA ILE A 270 -10.29 9.35 -12.28
C ILE A 270 -11.72 8.86 -12.58
N GLY A 271 -12.67 9.08 -11.68
CA GLY A 271 -14.07 8.72 -11.91
C GLY A 271 -14.73 9.45 -13.08
N SER A 272 -14.15 10.57 -13.53
CA SER A 272 -14.64 11.37 -14.66
C SER A 272 -14.36 10.74 -16.02
N LEU A 273 -13.38 9.84 -16.12
CA LEU A 273 -12.95 9.26 -17.39
C LEU A 273 -14.09 8.48 -18.05
N ILE A 274 -14.31 8.73 -19.34
CA ILE A 274 -15.35 8.10 -20.15
C ILE A 274 -14.70 7.04 -21.01
N LEU A 275 -15.23 5.82 -20.94
CA LEU A 275 -14.71 4.65 -21.66
C LEU A 275 -15.80 4.11 -22.58
N GLU A 276 -15.41 3.69 -23.77
CA GLU A 276 -16.33 3.07 -24.72
C GLU A 276 -16.69 1.64 -24.26
N THR A 277 -17.98 1.31 -24.27
CA THR A 277 -18.48 0.03 -23.76
C THR A 277 -17.99 -1.15 -24.61
N SER A 278 -17.84 -0.95 -25.92
CA SER A 278 -17.30 -1.93 -26.86
C SER A 278 -15.85 -2.31 -26.51
N GLN A 279 -14.99 -1.31 -26.28
CA GLN A 279 -13.59 -1.47 -25.91
C GLN A 279 -13.44 -2.19 -24.56
N LEU A 280 -14.29 -1.83 -23.58
CA LEU A 280 -14.32 -2.48 -22.26
C LEU A 280 -14.70 -3.96 -22.36
N LYS A 281 -15.71 -4.31 -23.15
CA LYS A 281 -16.11 -5.71 -23.38
C LYS A 281 -14.97 -6.50 -24.01
N THR A 282 -14.33 -5.96 -25.04
CA THR A 282 -13.19 -6.61 -25.72
C THR A 282 -12.01 -6.80 -24.77
N TRP A 283 -11.68 -5.79 -23.97
CA TRP A 283 -10.61 -5.87 -22.98
C TRP A 283 -10.90 -6.92 -21.90
N PHE A 284 -12.14 -6.95 -21.40
CA PHE A 284 -12.57 -7.88 -20.36
C PHE A 284 -12.53 -9.33 -20.88
N SER A 285 -13.07 -9.59 -22.08
CA SER A 285 -13.04 -10.90 -22.74
C SER A 285 -11.61 -11.36 -23.09
N GLY A 286 -10.74 -10.43 -23.50
CA GLY A 286 -9.34 -10.73 -23.82
C GLY A 286 -8.49 -11.14 -22.62
N LYS A 287 -8.75 -10.57 -21.43
CA LYS A 287 -8.03 -10.90 -20.19
C LYS A 287 -8.70 -12.00 -19.33
N GLN A 288 -9.95 -12.38 -19.64
CA GLN A 288 -10.65 -13.53 -19.06
C GLN A 288 -10.27 -14.89 -19.67
N LYS A 289 -9.23 -14.96 -20.52
CA LYS A 289 -8.63 -16.25 -20.93
C LYS A 289 -7.86 -16.97 -19.81
N VAL A 290 -7.85 -16.42 -18.59
CA VAL A 290 -7.62 -17.24 -17.40
C VAL A 290 -8.99 -17.81 -17.01
N PRO A 291 -9.24 -19.13 -17.11
CA PRO A 291 -10.52 -19.69 -16.73
C PRO A 291 -10.79 -19.33 -15.27
N CYS A 292 -11.74 -18.42 -15.05
CA CYS A 292 -12.24 -18.16 -13.72
C CYS A 292 -12.92 -19.46 -13.29
N SER A 293 -12.31 -20.18 -12.35
CA SER A 293 -12.77 -21.48 -11.88
C SER A 293 -14.11 -21.41 -11.13
N GLU A 294 -14.72 -20.23 -11.04
CA GLU A 294 -15.94 -19.95 -10.28
C GLU A 294 -16.81 -18.92 -11.03
N LEU A 295 -18.08 -19.26 -11.27
CA LEU A 295 -19.09 -18.44 -11.94
C LEU A 295 -20.11 -17.88 -10.93
N THR A 296 -20.67 -16.70 -11.19
CA THR A 296 -21.81 -16.18 -10.43
C THR A 296 -23.12 -16.89 -10.83
N ILE A 297 -24.14 -16.86 -9.98
CA ILE A 297 -25.44 -17.49 -10.28
C ILE A 297 -26.09 -16.93 -11.57
N PRO A 298 -26.04 -15.62 -11.86
CA PRO A 298 -26.50 -15.08 -13.14
C PRO A 298 -25.71 -15.61 -14.34
N GLU A 299 -24.38 -15.70 -14.27
CA GLU A 299 -23.54 -16.27 -15.34
C GLU A 299 -23.87 -17.75 -15.58
N VAL A 300 -24.12 -18.51 -14.51
CA VAL A 300 -24.59 -19.90 -14.62
C VAL A 300 -25.94 -19.99 -15.32
N SER A 301 -26.87 -19.08 -15.02
CA SER A 301 -28.20 -19.09 -15.67
C SER A 301 -28.11 -18.90 -17.18
N LEU A 302 -27.20 -18.03 -17.64
CA LEU A 302 -26.93 -17.84 -19.06
C LEU A 302 -26.28 -19.08 -19.67
N ARG A 303 -25.32 -19.68 -18.98
CA ARG A 303 -24.57 -20.85 -19.46
C ARG A 303 -25.45 -22.11 -19.62
N ILE A 304 -26.38 -22.34 -18.70
CA ILE A 304 -27.33 -23.47 -18.77
C ILE A 304 -28.57 -23.11 -19.62
N GLY A 305 -28.73 -21.83 -20.03
CA GLY A 305 -29.88 -21.38 -20.81
C GLY A 305 -31.20 -21.41 -20.03
N VAL A 306 -31.17 -21.05 -18.74
CA VAL A 306 -32.36 -21.02 -17.85
C VAL A 306 -32.59 -19.62 -17.31
N LYS A 307 -33.82 -19.31 -16.87
CA LYS A 307 -34.10 -18.04 -16.18
C LYS A 307 -33.35 -18.02 -14.83
N GLN A 308 -32.89 -16.84 -14.40
CA GLN A 308 -32.14 -16.67 -13.14
C GLN A 308 -32.83 -17.31 -11.93
N GLU A 309 -34.16 -17.17 -11.81
CA GLU A 309 -34.95 -17.79 -10.74
C GLU A 309 -34.76 -19.32 -10.65
N VAL A 310 -34.57 -20.00 -11.79
CA VAL A 310 -34.35 -21.44 -11.85
C VAL A 310 -32.95 -21.78 -11.36
N ALA A 311 -31.93 -21.00 -11.75
CA ALA A 311 -30.56 -21.18 -11.25
C ALA A 311 -30.48 -21.01 -9.72
N TYR A 312 -31.14 -20.00 -9.16
CA TYR A 312 -31.25 -19.83 -7.71
C TYR A 312 -32.01 -20.99 -7.04
N ALA A 313 -33.05 -21.53 -7.69
CA ALA A 313 -33.75 -22.70 -7.18
C ALA A 313 -32.83 -23.93 -7.14
N LEU A 314 -32.02 -24.18 -8.17
CA LEU A 314 -31.08 -25.30 -8.23
C LEU A 314 -30.02 -25.22 -7.13
N VAL A 315 -29.49 -24.02 -6.84
CA VAL A 315 -28.59 -23.77 -5.71
C VAL A 315 -29.29 -24.05 -4.38
N ARG A 316 -30.50 -23.52 -4.19
CA ARG A 316 -31.27 -23.69 -2.95
C ARG A 316 -31.62 -25.15 -2.67
N ILE A 317 -31.88 -25.94 -3.71
CA ILE A 317 -32.19 -27.38 -3.61
C ILE A 317 -30.90 -28.20 -3.41
N GLY A 318 -29.73 -27.61 -3.62
CA GLY A 318 -28.42 -28.27 -3.45
C GLY A 318 -27.96 -29.06 -4.67
N LEU A 319 -28.68 -29.01 -5.79
CA LEU A 319 -28.29 -29.68 -7.04
C LEU A 319 -27.09 -29.01 -7.71
N LEU A 320 -26.90 -27.72 -7.46
CA LEU A 320 -25.77 -26.95 -7.92
C LEU A 320 -24.93 -26.48 -6.72
N GLN A 321 -23.75 -27.07 -6.54
CA GLN A 321 -22.89 -26.74 -5.40
C GLN A 321 -22.32 -25.32 -5.52
N THR A 322 -22.36 -24.57 -4.43
CA THR A 322 -21.83 -23.21 -4.36
C THR A 322 -20.82 -23.05 -3.24
N ALA A 323 -19.76 -22.28 -3.48
CA ALA A 323 -18.87 -21.76 -2.47
C ALA A 323 -19.27 -20.32 -2.10
N MET A 324 -19.31 -20.04 -0.79
CA MET A 324 -19.47 -18.66 -0.31
C MET A 324 -18.12 -17.94 -0.44
N ARG A 325 -18.08 -16.88 -1.25
CA ARG A 325 -16.88 -16.06 -1.44
C ARG A 325 -17.12 -14.66 -0.91
N LYS A 326 -16.18 -14.19 -0.10
CA LYS A 326 -16.18 -12.80 0.36
C LYS A 326 -15.46 -11.95 -0.67
N ILE A 327 -16.21 -11.20 -1.47
CA ILE A 327 -15.67 -10.26 -2.46
C ILE A 327 -15.89 -8.85 -1.92
N GLY A 328 -14.80 -8.27 -1.42
CA GLY A 328 -14.85 -6.98 -0.72
C GLY A 328 -15.75 -7.03 0.52
N ARG A 329 -16.84 -6.24 0.51
CA ARG A 329 -17.81 -6.14 1.62
C ARG A 329 -19.00 -7.09 1.51
N ARG A 330 -19.15 -7.82 0.40
CA ARG A 330 -20.29 -8.71 0.17
C ARG A 330 -19.84 -10.17 0.21
N THR A 331 -20.69 -11.01 0.77
CA THR A 331 -20.63 -12.45 0.61
C THR A 331 -21.52 -12.83 -0.57
N GLU A 332 -20.93 -13.45 -1.58
CA GLU A 332 -21.63 -13.89 -2.79
C GLU A 332 -21.48 -15.41 -2.93
N GLN A 333 -22.56 -16.07 -3.37
CA GLN A 333 -22.54 -17.47 -3.75
C GLN A 333 -21.97 -17.61 -5.16
N ARG A 334 -20.89 -18.38 -5.30
CA ARG A 334 -20.29 -18.71 -6.59
C ARG A 334 -20.27 -20.20 -6.83
N VAL A 335 -20.44 -20.57 -8.09
CA VAL A 335 -20.54 -21.94 -8.57
C VAL A 335 -19.19 -22.31 -9.19
N PRO A 336 -18.43 -23.26 -8.62
CA PRO A 336 -17.23 -23.75 -9.26
C PRO A 336 -17.54 -24.30 -10.65
N THR A 337 -16.68 -24.07 -11.64
CA THR A 337 -16.87 -24.57 -13.00
C THR A 337 -16.96 -26.09 -13.06
N ASP A 338 -16.29 -26.79 -12.14
CA ASP A 338 -16.36 -28.25 -12.04
C ASP A 338 -17.70 -28.72 -11.46
N ALA A 339 -18.28 -27.97 -10.52
CA ALA A 339 -19.63 -28.23 -10.02
C ALA A 339 -20.67 -28.07 -11.13
N LEU A 340 -20.50 -27.07 -11.99
CA LEU A 340 -21.37 -26.88 -13.15
C LEU A 340 -21.23 -28.01 -14.18
N LYS A 341 -19.99 -28.41 -14.51
CA LYS A 341 -19.75 -29.56 -15.41
C LYS A 341 -20.33 -30.86 -14.86
N ASN A 342 -20.22 -31.09 -13.55
CA ASN A 342 -20.81 -32.25 -12.90
C ASN A 342 -22.34 -32.21 -12.98
N PHE A 343 -22.95 -31.04 -12.76
CA PHE A 343 -24.39 -30.85 -12.93
C PHE A 343 -24.85 -31.18 -14.36
N GLU A 344 -24.17 -30.66 -15.39
CA GLU A 344 -24.51 -30.93 -16.80
C GLU A 344 -24.36 -32.42 -17.16
N ARG A 345 -23.39 -33.12 -16.55
CA ARG A 345 -23.19 -34.57 -16.72
C ARG A 345 -24.27 -35.40 -16.05
N GLN A 346 -24.66 -35.04 -14.82
CA GLN A 346 -25.57 -35.83 -14.01
C GLN A 346 -27.04 -35.58 -14.34
N TYR A 347 -27.39 -34.37 -14.78
CA TYR A 347 -28.78 -33.97 -14.92
C TYR A 347 -29.11 -33.48 -16.32
N VAL A 348 -30.39 -33.60 -16.69
CA VAL A 348 -30.93 -33.11 -17.95
C VAL A 348 -32.32 -32.52 -17.71
N PHE A 349 -32.64 -31.42 -18.40
CA PHE A 349 -33.96 -30.81 -18.28
C PHE A 349 -34.99 -31.55 -19.13
N GLY A 350 -36.21 -31.71 -18.60
CA GLY A 350 -37.32 -32.33 -19.34
C GLY A 350 -37.67 -31.60 -20.64
N ARG A 351 -37.39 -30.30 -20.72
CA ARG A 351 -37.58 -29.52 -21.96
C ARG A 351 -36.57 -29.92 -23.05
N ASP A 352 -35.33 -30.25 -22.66
CA ASP A 352 -34.25 -30.58 -23.59
C ASP A 352 -34.53 -31.97 -24.17
N ILE A 353 -34.94 -32.92 -23.31
CA ILE A 353 -35.43 -34.24 -23.74
C ILE A 353 -36.63 -34.09 -24.70
N ALA A 354 -37.53 -33.16 -24.40
CA ALA A 354 -38.71 -32.88 -25.21
C ALA A 354 -38.40 -32.33 -26.59
N GLN A 355 -37.42 -31.42 -26.65
CA GLN A 355 -36.93 -30.91 -27.91
C GLN A 355 -36.26 -32.01 -28.74
N THR A 356 -35.42 -32.85 -28.13
CA THR A 356 -34.71 -33.93 -28.83
C THR A 356 -35.66 -35.00 -29.38
N LEU A 357 -36.71 -35.36 -28.64
CA LEU A 357 -37.67 -36.38 -29.06
C LEU A 357 -38.87 -35.83 -29.86
N GLY A 358 -38.90 -34.52 -30.12
CA GLY A 358 -40.01 -33.88 -30.85
C GLY A 358 -41.37 -34.00 -30.17
N ARG A 359 -41.41 -34.10 -28.83
CA ARG A 359 -42.63 -34.30 -28.03
C ARG A 359 -42.88 -33.13 -27.10
N SER A 360 -44.11 -33.02 -26.58
CA SER A 360 -44.40 -32.03 -25.56
C SER A 360 -43.81 -32.42 -24.19
N SER A 361 -43.39 -31.43 -23.40
CA SER A 361 -42.81 -31.66 -22.07
C SER A 361 -43.77 -32.44 -21.13
N ARG A 362 -45.09 -32.24 -21.27
CA ARG A 362 -46.11 -32.99 -20.53
C ARG A 362 -46.18 -34.45 -20.94
N SER A 363 -46.07 -34.74 -22.24
CA SER A 363 -46.07 -36.12 -22.78
C SER A 363 -44.85 -36.91 -22.31
N ILE A 364 -43.67 -36.28 -22.29
CA ILE A 364 -42.45 -36.96 -21.80
C ILE A 364 -42.46 -37.16 -20.30
N THR A 365 -42.98 -36.20 -19.54
CA THR A 365 -43.10 -36.38 -18.09
C THR A 365 -44.02 -37.56 -17.77
N ALA A 366 -45.13 -37.73 -18.50
CA ALA A 366 -46.01 -38.88 -18.34
C ALA A 366 -45.37 -40.20 -18.78
N PHE A 367 -44.63 -40.20 -19.90
CA PHE A 367 -43.90 -41.37 -20.40
C PHE A 367 -42.78 -41.83 -19.45
N LEU A 368 -41.96 -40.89 -18.95
CA LEU A 368 -40.91 -41.20 -17.99
C LEU A 368 -41.50 -41.72 -16.67
N ALA A 369 -42.64 -41.16 -16.23
CA ALA A 369 -43.35 -41.65 -15.05
C ALA A 369 -43.92 -43.08 -15.24
N SER A 370 -44.48 -43.42 -16.41
CA SER A 370 -44.98 -44.79 -16.68
C SER A 370 -43.86 -45.82 -16.72
N GLU A 371 -42.64 -45.39 -17.05
CA GLU A 371 -41.43 -46.22 -17.07
C GLU A 371 -40.67 -46.20 -15.71
N GLY A 372 -41.25 -45.58 -14.68
CA GLY A 372 -40.69 -45.55 -13.32
C GLY A 372 -39.54 -44.55 -13.11
N VAL A 373 -39.33 -43.60 -14.02
CA VAL A 373 -38.32 -42.54 -13.89
C VAL A 373 -38.96 -41.29 -13.26
N GLU A 374 -38.64 -41.04 -11.99
CA GLU A 374 -39.14 -39.87 -11.27
C GLU A 374 -38.26 -38.62 -11.47
N PRO A 375 -38.86 -37.42 -11.52
CA PRO A 375 -38.10 -36.17 -11.60
C PRO A 375 -37.46 -35.80 -10.27
N ILE A 376 -36.21 -35.31 -10.32
CA ILE A 376 -35.43 -34.88 -9.14
C ILE A 376 -35.81 -33.46 -8.71
N ALA A 377 -36.16 -32.61 -9.67
CA ALA A 377 -36.70 -31.29 -9.39
C ALA A 377 -37.87 -30.99 -10.31
N GLY A 378 -38.83 -30.21 -9.81
CA GLY A 378 -39.99 -29.77 -10.58
C GLY A 378 -40.91 -28.85 -9.78
N PRO A 379 -41.96 -28.30 -10.42
CA PRO A 379 -42.88 -27.36 -9.77
C PRO A 379 -43.62 -27.99 -8.58
N ALA A 380 -43.96 -29.27 -8.69
CA ALA A 380 -44.68 -30.03 -7.67
C ALA A 380 -43.79 -30.54 -6.52
N ILE A 381 -42.47 -30.60 -6.71
CA ILE A 381 -41.54 -31.20 -5.73
C ILE A 381 -40.85 -30.10 -4.92
N ASN A 382 -40.09 -29.23 -5.61
CA ASN A 382 -39.15 -28.31 -4.98
C ASN A 382 -39.38 -26.84 -5.37
N LYS A 383 -40.58 -26.52 -5.87
CA LYS A 383 -40.93 -25.19 -6.41
C LYS A 383 -39.97 -24.71 -7.50
N CYS A 384 -39.30 -25.64 -8.19
CA CYS A 384 -38.48 -25.33 -9.36
C CYS A 384 -39.39 -25.21 -10.57
N ARG A 385 -39.33 -24.10 -11.32
CA ARG A 385 -40.20 -23.90 -12.50
C ARG A 385 -39.90 -24.84 -13.67
N GLN A 386 -38.80 -25.58 -13.60
CA GLN A 386 -38.41 -26.57 -14.62
C GLN A 386 -38.28 -27.96 -14.01
N ILE A 387 -38.64 -28.97 -14.82
CA ILE A 387 -38.53 -30.37 -14.46
C ILE A 387 -37.12 -30.86 -14.84
N LEU A 388 -36.44 -31.49 -13.89
CA LEU A 388 -35.08 -32.01 -14.04
C LEU A 388 -35.08 -33.51 -13.73
N PHE A 389 -34.37 -34.27 -14.56
CA PHE A 389 -34.19 -35.71 -14.40
C PHE A 389 -32.70 -36.06 -14.31
N GLU A 390 -32.41 -37.21 -13.72
CA GLU A 390 -31.07 -37.80 -13.80
C GLU A 390 -30.81 -38.35 -15.20
N ARG A 391 -29.67 -37.98 -15.78
CA ARG A 391 -29.32 -38.32 -17.16
C ARG A 391 -29.15 -39.82 -17.36
N ASP A 392 -28.61 -40.54 -16.36
CA ASP A 392 -28.40 -41.99 -16.43
C ASP A 392 -29.73 -42.75 -16.42
N SER A 393 -30.63 -42.40 -15.49
CA SER A 393 -31.97 -42.98 -15.40
C SER A 393 -32.80 -42.77 -16.68
N VAL A 394 -32.71 -41.58 -17.28
CA VAL A 394 -33.37 -41.29 -18.58
C VAL A 394 -32.72 -42.08 -19.72
N SER A 395 -31.39 -42.11 -19.80
CA SER A 395 -30.67 -42.85 -20.84
C SER A 395 -31.00 -44.34 -20.83
N ARG A 396 -31.07 -44.96 -19.65
CA ARG A 396 -31.48 -46.37 -19.50
C ARG A 396 -32.91 -46.61 -19.95
N CYS A 397 -33.84 -45.71 -19.62
CA CYS A 397 -35.23 -45.80 -20.05
C CYS A 397 -35.37 -45.68 -21.57
N LEU A 398 -34.69 -44.71 -22.19
CA LEU A 398 -34.72 -44.52 -23.64
C LEU A 398 -34.10 -45.70 -24.40
N PHE A 399 -33.00 -46.25 -23.90
CA PHE A 399 -32.36 -47.43 -24.48
C PHE A 399 -33.26 -48.67 -24.42
N ARG A 400 -33.94 -48.91 -23.30
CA ARG A 400 -34.90 -50.03 -23.16
C ARG A 400 -36.08 -49.94 -24.13
N ASN A 401 -36.46 -48.73 -24.52
CA ASN A 401 -37.58 -48.46 -25.41
C ASN A 401 -37.16 -48.30 -26.89
N GLY A 402 -35.92 -48.65 -27.25
CA GLY A 402 -35.45 -48.63 -28.65
C GLY A 402 -35.31 -47.24 -29.26
N LEU A 403 -35.32 -46.18 -28.45
CA LEU A 403 -35.13 -44.80 -28.90
C LEU A 403 -33.61 -44.52 -28.91
N THR A 404 -33.04 -44.30 -30.10
CA THR A 404 -31.58 -44.15 -30.29
C THR A 404 -31.05 -42.92 -29.55
N ALA A 405 -30.21 -43.16 -28.55
CA ALA A 405 -29.60 -42.19 -27.63
C ALA A 405 -28.32 -41.52 -28.18
N VAL A 406 -28.16 -41.39 -29.51
CA VAL A 406 -26.85 -41.07 -30.11
C VAL A 406 -26.41 -39.61 -29.87
N GLU A 407 -27.30 -38.70 -29.45
CA GLU A 407 -26.94 -37.28 -29.25
C GLU A 407 -27.34 -36.67 -27.89
N LEU A 408 -27.60 -37.49 -26.86
CA LEU A 408 -27.86 -36.97 -25.50
C LEU A 408 -26.59 -36.67 -24.68
N VAL A 409 -25.39 -36.76 -25.27
CA VAL A 409 -24.08 -36.71 -24.56
C VAL A 409 -23.22 -35.48 -24.91
N ALA A 410 -23.59 -34.65 -25.89
CA ALA A 410 -22.85 -33.39 -26.10
C ALA A 410 -23.45 -32.26 -25.25
N PRO A 411 -22.67 -31.58 -24.37
CA PRO A 411 -23.10 -30.28 -23.88
C PRO A 411 -23.34 -29.38 -25.09
N LEU A 412 -24.46 -28.62 -25.08
CA LEU A 412 -24.83 -27.70 -26.16
C LEU A 412 -23.59 -26.92 -26.61
N PRO A 413 -23.29 -26.85 -27.93
CA PRO A 413 -22.28 -25.92 -28.40
C PRO A 413 -22.71 -24.53 -27.93
N VAL A 414 -21.75 -23.76 -27.41
CA VAL A 414 -21.96 -22.36 -27.01
C VAL A 414 -22.30 -21.58 -28.28
N THR A 415 -23.57 -21.55 -28.65
CA THR A 415 -24.09 -20.71 -29.72
C THR A 415 -24.17 -19.28 -29.18
N GLY A 416 -23.10 -18.55 -29.45
CA GLY A 416 -22.97 -17.13 -29.24
C GLY A 416 -22.11 -16.49 -30.33
N GLU A 417 -22.21 -17.00 -31.56
CA GLU A 417 -21.83 -16.29 -32.79
C GLU A 417 -23.10 -16.06 -33.63
N GLY A 418 -23.36 -14.80 -33.98
CA GLY A 418 -24.43 -14.36 -34.89
C GLY A 418 -25.75 -14.02 -34.18
N ARG A 419 -26.35 -12.85 -34.36
CA ARG A 419 -26.26 -11.78 -35.37
C ARG A 419 -26.71 -10.47 -34.77
#